data_AF-A0A7Z7B0W4-F1
#
_entry.id   AF-A0A7Z7B0W4-F1
#
_cell.length_a   1.000
_cell.length_b   1.000
_cell.length_c   1.000
_cell.angle_alpha   90.00
_cell.angle_beta   90.00
_cell.angle_gamma   90.00
#
_symmetry.space_group_name_H-M   'P 1'
#
loop_
_entity.id
_entity.type
_entity.pdbx_description
1 polymer ?
#
loop_
_entity_poly.entity_id
_entity_poly.type
_entity_poly.pdbx_seq_one_letter_code
_entity_poly.pdbx_strand_id
1 'polypeptide(L)'
;MDTLNFDGSCDPNPGGIMGFGWIINWSTGKKPTEGSKEKKPSPSNTNNVAEYTALKEGISNYLKLGGKGPLHVRGDSKLVISQMSGKWKVNNENLAKIKEETASIIKKHNLKVKFTWVPREQNSIADRLALPKSRRNKVSKTESKTSKESSVKPENRKFVADVNSSSVSSKLRLQINELNTSPSPGFKSFAQLKVGGFDSFSRKKLETLQKEAGSKASSIAKKEFPKNSSQQASALRWMLRGLSTDLAIKKVKVDIELSKKRKK
;
A
#
# COMPACT_ATOMS: atom_id res chain seq x y z
N MET A 1 -17.29 -19.63 9.18
CA MET A 1 -17.63 -18.21 9.40
C MET A 1 -17.27 -17.45 8.14
N ASP A 2 -18.21 -16.70 7.58
CA ASP A 2 -17.94 -15.91 6.38
C ASP A 2 -17.05 -14.71 6.76
N THR A 3 -16.26 -14.22 5.82
CA THR A 3 -15.37 -13.07 6.04
C THR A 3 -15.66 -11.97 5.04
N LEU A 4 -15.80 -10.74 5.52
CA LEU A 4 -15.92 -9.53 4.71
C LEU A 4 -14.69 -8.66 4.93
N ASN A 5 -13.93 -8.41 3.87
CA ASN A 5 -12.90 -7.37 3.83
C ASN A 5 -13.46 -6.15 3.12
N PHE A 6 -13.17 -4.95 3.63
CA PHE A 6 -13.58 -3.68 3.00
C PHE A 6 -12.42 -2.68 3.01
N ASP A 7 -12.45 -1.74 2.07
CA ASP A 7 -11.58 -0.56 2.06
C ASP A 7 -12.28 0.61 1.35
N GLY A 8 -11.91 1.83 1.73
CA GLY A 8 -12.36 3.07 1.14
C GLY A 8 -11.19 3.92 0.65
N SER A 9 -11.39 4.64 -0.44
CA SER A 9 -10.42 5.63 -0.90
C SER A 9 -11.10 6.95 -1.25
N CYS A 10 -10.38 8.07 -1.11
CA CYS A 10 -10.79 9.38 -1.59
C CYS A 10 -9.57 10.09 -2.19
N ASP A 11 -9.64 10.53 -3.44
CA ASP A 11 -8.54 11.32 -4.04
C ASP A 11 -9.04 12.41 -5.01
N PRO A 12 -8.62 13.69 -4.81
CA PRO A 12 -7.94 14.20 -3.61
C PRO A 12 -8.78 14.03 -2.33
N ASN A 13 -8.11 14.03 -1.17
CA ASN A 13 -8.78 13.95 0.14
C ASN A 13 -8.52 15.26 0.93
N PRO A 14 -9.54 16.04 1.30
CA PRO A 14 -10.97 15.87 0.98
C PRO A 14 -11.32 16.28 -0.46
N GLY A 15 -12.58 16.08 -0.86
CA GLY A 15 -13.16 16.71 -2.05
C GLY A 15 -13.27 15.83 -3.29
N GLY A 16 -12.42 14.82 -3.39
CA GLY A 16 -12.25 14.01 -4.59
C GLY A 16 -13.25 12.89 -4.78
N ILE A 17 -12.98 12.05 -5.78
CA ILE A 17 -13.77 10.84 -6.04
C ILE A 17 -13.55 9.89 -4.87
N MET A 18 -14.63 9.36 -4.31
CA MET A 18 -14.53 8.25 -3.37
C MET A 18 -14.75 6.93 -4.08
N GLY A 19 -13.96 5.93 -3.74
CA GLY A 19 -14.22 4.56 -4.13
C GLY A 19 -14.39 3.67 -2.91
N PHE A 20 -15.22 2.65 -3.07
CA PHE A 20 -15.60 1.70 -2.02
C PHE A 20 -15.35 0.31 -2.58
N GLY A 21 -14.58 -0.50 -1.86
CA GLY A 21 -14.23 -1.86 -2.27
C GLY A 21 -14.54 -2.86 -1.18
N TRP A 22 -15.02 -4.04 -1.56
CA TRP A 22 -15.18 -5.15 -0.63
C TRP A 22 -15.04 -6.50 -1.30
N ILE A 23 -14.66 -7.50 -0.50
CA ILE A 23 -14.64 -8.91 -0.90
C ILE A 23 -15.22 -9.77 0.22
N ILE A 24 -16.09 -10.70 -0.18
CA ILE A 24 -16.75 -11.66 0.69
C ILE A 24 -16.17 -13.04 0.41
N ASN A 25 -15.59 -13.64 1.44
CA ASN A 25 -15.15 -15.04 1.42
C ASN A 25 -16.19 -15.87 2.16
N TRP A 26 -16.84 -16.78 1.42
CA TRP A 26 -17.89 -17.64 1.94
C TRP A 26 -17.29 -18.89 2.57
N SER A 27 -17.69 -19.21 3.80
CA SER A 27 -17.27 -20.43 4.48
C SER A 27 -17.85 -21.72 3.89
N THR A 28 -18.84 -21.58 3.00
CA THR A 28 -19.43 -22.68 2.23
C THR A 28 -18.57 -23.16 1.06
N GLY A 29 -17.38 -22.57 0.85
CA GLY A 29 -16.50 -22.90 -0.28
C GLY A 29 -16.92 -22.28 -1.61
N LYS A 30 -18.00 -21.47 -1.63
CA LYS A 30 -18.35 -20.66 -2.80
C LYS A 30 -17.21 -19.72 -3.16
N LYS A 31 -17.04 -19.46 -4.46
CA LYS A 31 -16.05 -18.48 -4.95
C LYS A 31 -16.25 -17.13 -4.24
N PRO A 32 -15.15 -16.43 -3.88
CA PRO A 32 -15.26 -15.12 -3.28
C PRO A 32 -16.06 -14.16 -4.15
N THR A 33 -16.83 -13.28 -3.52
CA THR A 33 -17.62 -12.26 -4.23
C THR A 33 -16.99 -10.90 -4.01
N GLU A 34 -16.50 -10.31 -5.09
CA GLU A 34 -15.95 -8.95 -5.11
C GLU A 34 -17.04 -7.93 -5.45
N GLY A 35 -16.99 -6.77 -4.81
CA GLY A 35 -17.88 -5.66 -5.11
C GLY A 35 -17.17 -4.33 -5.00
N SER A 36 -17.64 -3.36 -5.77
CA SER A 36 -17.10 -2.01 -5.72
C SER A 36 -18.09 -0.97 -6.21
N LYS A 37 -17.97 0.25 -5.68
CA LYS A 37 -18.76 1.42 -6.06
C LYS A 37 -17.89 2.66 -6.01
N GLU A 38 -18.37 3.76 -6.57
CA GLU A 38 -17.71 5.06 -6.50
C GLU A 38 -18.75 6.18 -6.32
N LYS A 39 -18.31 7.28 -5.71
CA LYS A 39 -19.09 8.51 -5.56
C LYS A 39 -18.33 9.67 -6.19
N LYS A 40 -19.04 10.47 -6.98
CA LYS A 40 -18.50 11.67 -7.64
C LYS A 40 -17.89 12.65 -6.61
N PRO A 41 -16.96 13.53 -7.05
CA PRO A 41 -16.35 14.54 -6.19
C PRO A 41 -17.38 15.40 -5.46
N SER A 42 -17.08 15.75 -4.21
CA SER A 42 -17.90 16.62 -3.36
C SER A 42 -17.05 17.11 -2.19
N PRO A 43 -17.18 18.38 -1.75
CA PRO A 43 -16.37 18.94 -0.66
C PRO A 43 -16.40 18.12 0.64
N SER A 44 -17.50 17.42 0.93
CA SER A 44 -17.67 16.60 2.13
C SER A 44 -17.09 15.18 2.02
N ASN A 45 -16.59 14.79 0.84
CA ASN A 45 -15.97 13.50 0.65
C ASN A 45 -14.61 13.46 1.35
N THR A 46 -14.40 12.44 2.18
CA THR A 46 -13.13 12.20 2.86
C THR A 46 -12.80 10.72 2.85
N ASN A 47 -11.55 10.36 3.14
CA ASN A 47 -11.16 8.96 3.22
C ASN A 47 -11.95 8.19 4.30
N ASN A 48 -12.14 8.80 5.49
CA ASN A 48 -12.91 8.16 6.56
C ASN A 48 -14.38 7.92 6.18
N VAL A 49 -15.00 8.87 5.47
CA VAL A 49 -16.35 8.69 4.94
C VAL A 49 -16.38 7.54 3.93
N ALA A 50 -15.35 7.40 3.10
CA ALA A 50 -15.26 6.31 2.14
C ALA A 50 -15.16 4.94 2.81
N GLU A 51 -14.32 4.81 3.83
CA GLU A 51 -14.10 3.58 4.60
C GLU A 51 -15.38 3.11 5.30
N TYR A 52 -16.07 4.03 5.98
CA TYR A 52 -17.36 3.78 6.62
C TYR A 52 -18.43 3.35 5.61
N THR A 53 -18.46 4.02 4.45
CA THR A 53 -19.40 3.71 3.38
C THR A 53 -19.11 2.34 2.77
N ALA A 54 -17.84 1.99 2.56
CA ALA A 54 -17.42 0.69 2.04
C ALA A 54 -17.84 -0.47 2.96
N LEU A 55 -17.67 -0.30 4.28
CA LEU A 55 -18.18 -1.26 5.26
C LEU A 55 -19.69 -1.45 5.15
N LYS A 56 -20.46 -0.34 5.14
CA LYS A 56 -21.93 -0.39 5.05
C LYS A 56 -22.39 -1.10 3.78
N GLU A 57 -21.79 -0.77 2.64
CA GLU A 57 -22.10 -1.36 1.34
C GLU A 57 -21.72 -2.84 1.28
N GLY A 58 -20.56 -3.22 1.84
CA GLY A 58 -20.12 -4.60 1.93
C GLY A 58 -21.07 -5.48 2.76
N ILE A 59 -21.50 -5.01 3.95
CA ILE A 59 -22.48 -5.72 4.78
C ILE A 59 -23.84 -5.80 4.08
N SER A 60 -24.28 -4.70 3.46
CA SER A 60 -25.54 -4.68 2.71
C SER A 60 -25.51 -5.66 1.54
N ASN A 61 -24.38 -5.77 0.83
CA ASN A 61 -24.20 -6.70 -0.27
C ASN A 61 -24.15 -8.16 0.22
N TYR A 62 -23.45 -8.44 1.32
CA TYR A 62 -23.45 -9.75 1.98
C TYR A 62 -24.87 -10.25 2.30
N LEU A 63 -25.69 -9.38 2.90
CA LEU A 63 -27.08 -9.70 3.24
C LEU A 63 -27.94 -9.89 1.98
N LYS A 64 -27.79 -9.03 0.97
CA LYS A 64 -28.50 -9.17 -0.32
C LYS A 64 -28.19 -10.48 -1.05
N LEU A 65 -26.97 -11.00 -0.88
CA LEU A 65 -26.54 -12.28 -1.43
C LEU A 65 -26.98 -13.49 -0.58
N GLY A 66 -27.83 -13.27 0.43
CA GLY A 66 -28.37 -14.32 1.29
C GLY A 66 -27.46 -14.72 2.45
N GLY A 67 -26.43 -13.92 2.76
CA GLY A 67 -25.58 -14.14 3.92
C GLY A 67 -26.37 -14.02 5.24
N LYS A 68 -26.23 -15.02 6.12
CA LYS A 68 -26.94 -15.10 7.42
C LYS A 68 -26.01 -15.02 8.63
N GLY A 69 -24.71 -14.96 8.40
CA GLY A 69 -23.69 -14.96 9.43
C GLY A 69 -23.40 -16.36 10.02
N PRO A 70 -22.48 -16.44 11.00
CA PRO A 70 -21.71 -15.34 11.57
C PRO A 70 -20.74 -14.71 10.55
N LEU A 71 -20.51 -13.40 10.65
CA LEU A 71 -19.68 -12.61 9.73
C LEU A 71 -18.46 -12.01 10.43
N HIS A 72 -17.26 -12.28 9.90
CA HIS A 72 -16.00 -11.69 10.34
C HIS A 72 -15.66 -10.50 9.44
N VAL A 73 -15.83 -9.30 9.95
CA VAL A 73 -15.46 -8.07 9.25
C VAL A 73 -14.02 -7.72 9.53
N ARG A 74 -13.23 -7.52 8.47
CA ARG A 74 -11.81 -7.18 8.50
C ARG A 74 -11.56 -5.90 7.70
N GLY A 75 -10.67 -5.05 8.18
CA GLY A 75 -10.25 -3.83 7.48
C GLY A 75 -8.96 -3.26 8.09
N ASP A 76 -8.24 -2.43 7.35
CA ASP A 76 -6.97 -1.82 7.75
C ASP A 76 -7.10 -0.44 8.39
N SER A 77 -8.31 0.14 8.42
CA SER A 77 -8.61 1.32 9.23
C SER A 77 -8.85 0.97 10.69
N LYS A 78 -7.83 1.19 11.54
CA LYS A 78 -7.95 1.05 13.01
C LYS A 78 -9.10 1.88 13.57
N LEU A 79 -9.30 3.08 13.04
CA LEU A 79 -10.35 4.00 13.46
C LEU A 79 -11.74 3.39 13.24
N VAL A 80 -12.05 2.98 12.00
CA VAL A 80 -13.37 2.42 11.66
C VAL A 80 -13.62 1.15 12.47
N ILE A 81 -12.65 0.23 12.54
CA ILE A 81 -12.78 -1.01 13.32
C ILE A 81 -13.02 -0.73 14.81
N SER A 82 -12.28 0.21 15.41
CA SER A 82 -12.40 0.50 16.84
C SER A 82 -13.71 1.21 17.17
N GLN A 83 -14.18 2.09 16.30
CA GLN A 83 -15.45 2.80 16.47
C GLN A 83 -16.67 1.90 16.22
N MET A 84 -16.60 0.98 15.24
CA MET A 84 -17.66 0.00 14.97
C MET A 84 -17.74 -1.09 16.03
N SER A 85 -16.60 -1.46 16.63
CA SER A 85 -16.57 -2.38 17.79
C SER A 85 -16.96 -1.72 19.12
N GLY A 86 -17.30 -0.43 19.11
CA GLY A 86 -17.72 0.30 20.31
C GLY A 86 -16.58 0.70 21.25
N LYS A 87 -15.33 0.38 20.93
CA LYS A 87 -14.16 0.74 21.75
C LYS A 87 -13.90 2.24 21.76
N TRP A 88 -14.12 2.90 20.62
CA TRP A 88 -13.87 4.33 20.45
C TRP A 88 -15.16 5.09 20.15
N LYS A 89 -15.27 6.32 20.67
CA LYS A 89 -16.37 7.25 20.37
C LYS A 89 -16.22 7.83 18.96
N VAL A 90 -17.35 8.19 18.35
CA VAL A 90 -17.41 8.90 17.07
C VAL A 90 -17.93 10.30 17.35
N ASN A 91 -17.10 11.32 17.15
CA ASN A 91 -17.47 12.71 17.40
C ASN A 91 -17.93 13.44 16.13
N ASN A 92 -17.57 12.94 14.96
CA ASN A 92 -18.01 13.52 13.69
C ASN A 92 -19.43 13.05 13.37
N GLU A 93 -20.38 13.98 13.26
CA GLU A 93 -21.80 13.69 13.05
C GLU A 93 -22.08 12.87 11.79
N ASN A 94 -21.38 13.16 10.68
CA ASN A 94 -21.55 12.42 9.44
C ASN A 94 -21.09 10.97 9.58
N LEU A 95 -19.95 10.73 10.24
CA LEU A 95 -19.49 9.37 10.52
C LEU A 95 -20.40 8.65 11.52
N ALA A 96 -20.94 9.38 12.52
CA ALA A 96 -21.88 8.82 13.50
C ALA A 96 -23.16 8.32 12.80
N LYS A 97 -23.69 9.10 11.85
CA LYS A 97 -24.84 8.70 11.04
C LYS A 97 -24.57 7.42 10.24
N ILE A 98 -23.43 7.33 9.54
CA ILE A 98 -23.10 6.12 8.75
C ILE A 98 -22.90 4.90 9.67
N LYS A 99 -22.28 5.09 10.84
CA LYS A 99 -22.16 4.06 11.87
C LYS A 99 -23.53 3.56 12.33
N GLU A 100 -24.44 4.46 12.65
CA GLU A 100 -25.79 4.13 13.13
C GLU A 100 -26.61 3.39 12.07
N GLU A 101 -26.56 3.84 10.81
CA GLU A 101 -27.18 3.15 9.68
C GLU A 101 -26.62 1.72 9.55
N THR A 102 -25.30 1.56 9.66
CA THR A 102 -24.64 0.25 9.58
C THR A 102 -25.05 -0.66 10.74
N ALA A 103 -25.07 -0.14 11.97
CA ALA A 103 -25.50 -0.86 13.16
C ALA A 103 -26.98 -1.28 13.07
N SER A 104 -27.83 -0.41 12.54
CA SER A 104 -29.25 -0.68 12.31
C SER A 104 -29.45 -1.82 11.31
N ILE A 105 -28.67 -1.85 10.23
CA ILE A 105 -28.68 -2.98 9.26
C ILE A 105 -28.30 -4.28 9.95
N ILE A 106 -27.21 -4.29 10.72
CA ILE A 106 -26.73 -5.48 11.45
C ILE A 106 -27.82 -5.98 12.42
N LYS A 107 -28.41 -5.07 13.21
CA LYS A 107 -29.46 -5.40 14.18
C LYS A 107 -30.72 -5.92 13.51
N LYS A 108 -31.20 -5.25 12.46
CA LYS A 108 -32.41 -5.64 11.71
C LYS A 108 -32.32 -7.07 11.17
N HIS A 109 -31.14 -7.49 10.74
CA HIS A 109 -30.91 -8.83 10.21
C HIS A 109 -30.42 -9.84 11.26
N ASN A 110 -30.39 -9.45 12.54
CA ASN A 110 -29.87 -10.25 13.66
C ASN A 110 -28.47 -10.86 13.36
N LEU A 111 -27.62 -10.10 12.66
CA LEU A 111 -26.36 -10.59 12.14
C LEU A 111 -25.28 -10.57 13.25
N LYS A 112 -24.72 -11.74 13.57
CA LYS A 112 -23.57 -11.82 14.48
C LYS A 112 -22.30 -11.37 13.76
N VAL A 113 -21.74 -10.23 14.17
CA VAL A 113 -20.55 -9.63 13.53
C VAL A 113 -19.38 -9.54 14.50
N LYS A 114 -18.19 -9.94 14.02
CA LYS A 114 -16.90 -9.69 14.70
C LYS A 114 -16.08 -8.73 13.85
N PHE A 115 -15.63 -7.61 14.44
CA PHE A 115 -14.72 -6.68 13.78
C PHE A 115 -13.27 -6.98 14.15
N THR A 116 -12.34 -6.92 13.19
CA THR A 116 -10.91 -7.12 13.43
C THR A 116 -10.08 -6.24 12.53
N TRP A 117 -9.13 -5.54 13.11
CA TRP A 117 -8.15 -4.79 12.34
C TRP A 117 -7.13 -5.74 11.75
N VAL A 118 -6.74 -5.49 10.50
CA VAL A 118 -5.68 -6.24 9.82
C VAL A 118 -4.66 -5.28 9.22
N PRO A 119 -3.39 -5.70 9.06
CA PRO A 119 -2.43 -4.94 8.27
C PRO A 119 -2.91 -4.76 6.82
N ARG A 120 -2.56 -3.64 6.18
CA ARG A 120 -2.98 -3.29 4.81
C ARG A 120 -2.58 -4.35 3.78
N GLU A 121 -1.47 -5.03 4.00
CA GLU A 121 -0.97 -6.12 3.15
C GLU A 121 -1.96 -7.29 3.09
N GLN A 122 -2.75 -7.49 4.14
CA GLN A 122 -3.80 -8.51 4.23
C GLN A 122 -5.16 -8.00 3.71
N ASN A 123 -5.25 -6.75 3.27
CA ASN A 123 -6.47 -6.11 2.75
C ASN A 123 -6.34 -5.66 1.28
N SER A 124 -5.29 -6.12 0.59
CA SER A 124 -4.90 -5.66 -0.76
C SER A 124 -5.99 -5.77 -1.83
N ILE A 125 -6.85 -6.81 -1.75
CA ILE A 125 -7.94 -6.98 -2.70
C ILE A 125 -9.00 -5.89 -2.52
N ALA A 126 -9.40 -5.61 -1.27
CA ALA A 126 -10.37 -4.56 -0.99
C ALA A 126 -9.81 -3.17 -1.35
N ASP A 127 -8.53 -2.92 -1.09
CA ASP A 127 -7.81 -1.70 -1.49
C ASP A 127 -7.84 -1.49 -3.01
N ARG A 128 -7.50 -2.52 -3.79
CA ARG A 128 -7.60 -2.47 -5.25
C ARG A 128 -9.02 -2.16 -5.71
N LEU A 129 -10.03 -2.77 -5.08
CA LEU A 129 -11.44 -2.55 -5.40
C LEU A 129 -11.92 -1.15 -5.00
N ALA A 130 -11.34 -0.56 -3.96
CA ALA A 130 -11.65 0.78 -3.48
C ALA A 130 -11.09 1.88 -4.40
N LEU A 131 -10.17 1.57 -5.32
CA LEU A 131 -9.70 2.55 -6.30
C LEU A 131 -10.83 2.96 -7.26
N PRO A 132 -10.93 4.26 -7.63
CA PRO A 132 -11.85 4.71 -8.68
C PRO A 132 -11.60 3.97 -9.99
N LYS A 133 -12.65 3.77 -10.81
CA LYS A 133 -12.54 2.97 -12.06
C LYS A 133 -11.40 3.42 -12.98
N SER A 134 -11.19 4.73 -13.10
CA SER A 134 -10.12 5.32 -13.90
C SER A 134 -8.71 4.89 -13.45
N ARG A 135 -8.53 4.62 -12.16
CA ARG A 135 -7.29 4.06 -11.59
C ARG A 135 -7.27 2.55 -11.58
N ARG A 136 -8.40 1.88 -11.35
CA ARG A 136 -8.47 0.41 -11.39
C ARG A 136 -8.03 -0.14 -12.75
N ASN A 137 -8.43 0.51 -13.83
CA ASN A 137 -8.00 0.17 -15.20
C ASN A 137 -6.51 0.45 -15.47
N LYS A 138 -5.92 1.44 -14.78
CA LYS A 138 -4.48 1.67 -14.82
C LYS A 138 -3.74 0.63 -14.01
N VAL A 139 -4.23 0.27 -12.82
CA VAL A 139 -3.65 -0.79 -11.98
C VAL A 139 -3.72 -2.13 -12.69
N SER A 140 -4.83 -2.51 -13.33
CA SER A 140 -4.92 -3.76 -14.11
C SER A 140 -4.06 -3.77 -15.38
N LYS A 141 -3.92 -2.64 -16.08
CA LYS A 141 -2.94 -2.48 -17.18
C LYS A 141 -1.48 -2.45 -16.71
N THR A 142 -1.24 -2.09 -15.44
CA THR A 142 0.09 -2.12 -14.83
C THR A 142 0.39 -3.52 -14.31
N GLU A 143 -0.57 -4.20 -13.67
CA GLU A 143 -0.49 -5.59 -13.16
C GLU A 143 -0.28 -6.61 -14.29
N SER A 144 -0.84 -6.39 -15.48
CA SER A 144 -0.53 -7.20 -16.68
C SER A 144 0.89 -6.98 -17.24
N LYS A 145 1.63 -5.97 -16.75
CA LYS A 145 3.06 -5.73 -17.03
C LYS A 145 3.96 -5.79 -15.78
N THR A 146 3.42 -5.98 -14.57
CA THR A 146 4.14 -6.07 -13.29
C THR A 146 3.71 -7.28 -12.44
N SER A 147 3.30 -8.36 -13.09
CA SER A 147 3.22 -9.68 -12.45
C SER A 147 4.63 -10.27 -12.28
N LYS A 148 5.39 -9.73 -11.31
CA LYS A 148 6.54 -10.34 -10.58
C LYS A 148 7.37 -9.24 -9.89
N GLU A 149 6.88 -8.67 -8.80
CA GLU A 149 7.79 -8.21 -7.74
C GLU A 149 7.21 -8.74 -6.42
N SER A 150 7.70 -9.93 -6.03
CA SER A 150 7.42 -10.58 -4.76
C SER A 150 7.65 -9.60 -3.61
N SER A 151 6.66 -9.40 -2.75
CA SER A 151 6.83 -8.68 -1.48
C SER A 151 7.85 -9.45 -0.62
N VAL A 152 9.11 -9.01 -0.65
CA VAL A 152 10.15 -9.56 0.22
C VAL A 152 9.88 -9.05 1.63
N LYS A 153 9.55 -9.97 2.54
CA LYS A 153 9.37 -9.63 3.96
C LYS A 153 10.66 -8.95 4.49
N PRO A 154 10.58 -7.93 5.35
CA PRO A 154 11.74 -7.18 5.83
C PRO A 154 12.89 -8.06 6.34
N GLU A 155 12.57 -9.15 7.05
CA GLU A 155 13.51 -10.12 7.60
C GLU A 155 14.32 -10.90 6.55
N ASN A 156 13.84 -10.95 5.30
CA ASN A 156 14.47 -11.68 4.19
C ASN A 156 15.25 -10.75 3.24
N ARG A 157 15.35 -9.45 3.58
CA ARG A 157 16.05 -8.47 2.75
C ARG A 157 17.55 -8.70 2.78
N LYS A 158 18.17 -8.50 1.62
CA LYS A 158 19.62 -8.66 1.44
C LYS A 158 20.28 -7.29 1.46
N PHE A 159 21.25 -7.12 2.35
CA PHE A 159 22.01 -5.89 2.52
C PHE A 159 23.42 -6.06 2.00
N VAL A 160 23.95 -4.98 1.43
CA VAL A 160 25.34 -4.90 0.94
C VAL A 160 26.22 -4.19 1.96
N ALA A 161 25.67 -3.20 2.66
CA ALA A 161 26.33 -2.47 3.72
C ALA A 161 25.38 -2.38 4.92
N ASP A 162 25.95 -2.33 6.12
CA ASP A 162 25.20 -1.98 7.32
C ASP A 162 24.82 -0.50 7.26
N VAL A 163 23.53 -0.25 7.39
CA VAL A 163 22.93 1.09 7.34
C VAL A 163 23.45 2.00 8.46
N ASN A 164 23.82 1.43 9.61
CA ASN A 164 24.30 2.17 10.77
C ASN A 164 25.78 2.54 10.68
N SER A 165 26.58 1.79 9.91
CA SER A 165 27.99 2.10 9.65
C SER A 165 28.22 2.92 8.38
N SER A 166 27.21 3.04 7.52
CA SER A 166 27.31 3.83 6.29
C SER A 166 27.44 5.33 6.58
N SER A 167 28.34 5.99 5.83
CA SER A 167 28.63 7.43 5.94
C SER A 167 27.53 8.28 5.27
N VAL A 168 26.35 8.31 5.87
CA VAL A 168 25.18 9.08 5.42
C VAL A 168 24.69 10.02 6.52
N SER A 169 23.94 11.07 6.14
CA SER A 169 23.33 11.97 7.12
C SER A 169 22.32 11.24 8.01
N SER A 170 22.18 11.67 9.26
CA SER A 170 21.24 11.06 10.22
C SER A 170 19.81 11.04 9.69
N LYS A 171 19.39 12.11 9.00
CA LYS A 171 18.08 12.20 8.35
C LYS A 171 17.90 11.14 7.27
N LEU A 172 18.89 10.97 6.39
CA LEU A 172 18.84 9.97 5.33
C LEU A 172 18.84 8.55 5.89
N ARG A 173 19.63 8.30 6.94
CA ARG A 173 19.66 7.00 7.64
C ARG A 173 18.28 6.60 8.16
N LEU A 174 17.56 7.53 8.82
CA LEU A 174 16.21 7.28 9.32
C LEU A 174 15.23 6.91 8.19
N GLN A 175 15.28 7.63 7.06
CA GLN A 175 14.44 7.33 5.90
C GLN A 175 14.75 5.97 5.26
N ILE A 176 16.04 5.60 5.21
CA ILE A 176 16.46 4.27 4.71
C ILE A 176 15.98 3.16 5.66
N ASN A 177 16.09 3.37 6.98
CA ASN A 177 15.59 2.41 7.98
C ASN A 177 14.07 2.23 7.92
N GLU A 178 13.33 3.31 7.75
CA GLU A 178 11.87 3.26 7.56
C GLU A 178 11.50 2.42 6.33
N LEU A 179 12.19 2.62 5.21
CA LEU A 179 11.98 1.82 4.00
C LEU A 179 12.36 0.35 4.19
N ASN A 180 13.49 0.08 4.83
CA ASN A 180 14.00 -1.27 5.08
C ASN A 180 13.15 -2.06 6.08
N THR A 181 12.35 -1.41 6.91
CA THR A 181 11.42 -2.07 7.86
C THR A 181 10.00 -2.16 7.31
N SER A 182 9.64 -1.34 6.32
CA SER A 182 8.33 -1.39 5.68
C SER A 182 8.19 -2.60 4.75
N PRO A 183 7.18 -3.47 4.90
CA PRO A 183 7.04 -4.70 4.10
C PRO A 183 6.75 -4.44 2.62
N SER A 184 6.06 -3.35 2.29
CA SER A 184 5.79 -2.94 0.91
C SER A 184 5.79 -1.41 0.78
N PRO A 185 6.98 -0.79 0.66
CA PRO A 185 7.05 0.66 0.56
C PRO A 185 6.41 1.15 -0.74
N GLY A 186 5.58 2.19 -0.61
CA GLY A 186 4.87 2.79 -1.73
C GLY A 186 5.75 3.70 -2.59
N PHE A 187 5.27 4.00 -3.81
CA PHE A 187 5.97 4.86 -4.76
C PHE A 187 6.39 6.22 -4.17
N LYS A 188 5.49 6.85 -3.38
CA LYS A 188 5.73 8.16 -2.76
C LYS A 188 6.95 8.14 -1.83
N SER A 189 7.15 7.07 -1.07
CA SER A 189 8.28 6.93 -0.16
C SER A 189 9.61 6.90 -0.92
N PHE A 190 9.68 6.19 -2.05
CA PHE A 190 10.86 6.20 -2.92
C PHE A 190 11.06 7.54 -3.65
N ALA A 191 9.98 8.20 -4.06
CA ALA A 191 10.04 9.49 -4.74
C ALA A 191 10.61 10.58 -3.82
N GLN A 192 10.29 10.52 -2.52
CA GLN A 192 10.75 11.45 -1.49
C GLN A 192 12.13 11.11 -0.93
N LEU A 193 12.60 9.87 -1.07
CA LEU A 193 13.95 9.47 -0.67
C LEU A 193 15.00 10.19 -1.54
N LYS A 194 15.72 11.13 -0.93
CA LYS A 194 16.75 11.96 -1.57
C LYS A 194 17.95 12.10 -0.64
N VAL A 195 19.14 12.10 -1.22
CA VAL A 195 20.40 12.30 -0.48
C VAL A 195 20.44 13.70 0.16
N GLY A 196 19.82 14.70 -0.47
CA GLY A 196 19.78 16.08 0.05
C GLY A 196 21.09 16.87 -0.14
N GLY A 197 22.02 16.35 -0.93
CA GLY A 197 23.34 16.94 -1.19
C GLY A 197 24.30 15.93 -1.83
N PHE A 198 25.60 16.15 -1.67
CA PHE A 198 26.64 15.18 -2.03
C PHE A 198 27.12 14.44 -0.79
N ASP A 199 27.32 13.13 -0.91
CA ASP A 199 28.00 12.31 0.10
C ASP A 199 29.20 11.58 -0.52
N SER A 200 29.86 10.75 0.29
CA SER A 200 31.03 9.98 -0.10
C SER A 200 30.78 9.05 -1.29
N PHE A 201 29.54 8.67 -1.58
CA PHE A 201 29.17 7.76 -2.67
C PHE A 201 28.75 8.49 -3.95
N SER A 202 28.27 9.74 -3.84
CA SER A 202 27.67 10.48 -4.96
C SER A 202 28.61 10.65 -6.16
N ARG A 203 29.92 10.79 -5.93
CA ARG A 203 30.92 11.01 -6.99
C ARG A 203 31.73 9.76 -7.36
N LYS A 204 31.54 8.63 -6.66
CA LYS A 204 32.28 7.40 -6.97
C LYS A 204 31.92 6.88 -8.36
N LYS A 205 32.94 6.41 -9.10
CA LYS A 205 32.80 5.77 -10.40
C LYS A 205 32.22 4.35 -10.25
N LEU A 206 31.66 3.81 -11.34
CA LEU A 206 31.01 2.51 -11.32
C LEU A 206 31.98 1.40 -10.87
N GLU A 207 33.22 1.43 -11.33
CA GLU A 207 34.22 0.41 -11.02
C GLU A 207 34.54 0.38 -9.51
N THR A 208 34.65 1.57 -8.89
CA THR A 208 34.85 1.70 -7.44
C THR A 208 33.64 1.16 -6.67
N LEU A 209 32.43 1.53 -7.11
CA LEU A 209 31.19 1.06 -6.48
C LEU A 209 31.03 -0.47 -6.58
N GLN A 210 31.43 -1.06 -7.70
CA GLN A 210 31.39 -2.52 -7.89
C GLN A 210 32.36 -3.25 -6.97
N LYS A 211 33.57 -2.70 -6.78
CA LYS A 211 34.55 -3.23 -5.81
C LYS A 211 34.02 -3.17 -4.38
N GLU A 212 33.47 -2.02 -3.98
CA GLU A 212 32.95 -1.83 -2.62
C GLU A 212 31.69 -2.65 -2.33
N ALA A 213 30.79 -2.78 -3.31
CA ALA A 213 29.53 -3.52 -3.15
C ALA A 213 29.67 -5.04 -3.33
N GLY A 214 30.81 -5.49 -3.87
CA GLY A 214 31.09 -6.89 -4.16
C GLY A 214 30.44 -7.43 -5.45
N SER A 215 30.89 -8.61 -5.85
CA SER A 215 30.53 -9.26 -7.13
C SER A 215 29.05 -9.60 -7.26
N LYS A 216 28.41 -9.99 -6.15
CA LYS A 216 26.99 -10.35 -6.09
C LYS A 216 26.07 -9.16 -6.34
N ALA A 217 26.30 -8.05 -5.63
CA ALA A 217 25.52 -6.82 -5.82
C ALA A 217 25.74 -6.23 -7.22
N SER A 218 27.00 -6.26 -7.69
CA SER A 218 27.37 -5.83 -9.04
C SER A 218 26.66 -6.62 -10.13
N SER A 219 26.58 -7.95 -9.98
CA SER A 219 25.87 -8.83 -10.91
C SER A 219 24.36 -8.54 -10.93
N ILE A 220 23.76 -8.28 -9.77
CA ILE A 220 22.33 -7.92 -9.67
C ILE A 220 22.06 -6.58 -10.35
N ALA A 221 22.87 -5.55 -10.07
CA ALA A 221 22.72 -4.23 -10.69
C ALA A 221 22.87 -4.31 -12.22
N LYS A 222 23.86 -5.08 -12.71
CA LYS A 222 24.08 -5.30 -14.16
C LYS A 222 22.92 -6.04 -14.81
N LYS A 223 22.34 -7.03 -14.13
CA LYS A 223 21.18 -7.79 -14.61
C LYS A 223 19.93 -6.92 -14.72
N GLU A 224 19.65 -6.10 -13.71
CA GLU A 224 18.44 -5.26 -13.67
C GLU A 224 18.54 -4.03 -14.59
N PHE A 225 19.74 -3.49 -14.80
CA PHE A 225 19.98 -2.32 -15.65
C PHE A 225 21.00 -2.63 -16.76
N PRO A 226 20.64 -3.51 -17.72
CA PRO A 226 21.56 -3.89 -18.79
C PRO A 226 21.88 -2.66 -19.66
N LYS A 227 23.16 -2.50 -20.03
CA LYS A 227 23.66 -1.43 -20.90
C LYS A 227 23.50 0.01 -20.35
N ASN A 228 23.15 0.21 -19.07
CA ASN A 228 23.08 1.54 -18.47
C ASN A 228 23.97 1.68 -17.22
N SER A 229 25.22 2.09 -17.43
CA SER A 229 26.23 2.24 -16.37
C SER A 229 25.83 3.26 -15.30
N SER A 230 25.07 4.30 -15.66
CA SER A 230 24.62 5.33 -14.71
C SER A 230 23.55 4.78 -13.75
N GLN A 231 22.61 3.97 -14.24
CA GLN A 231 21.60 3.31 -13.42
C GLN A 231 22.20 2.22 -12.54
N GLN A 232 23.15 1.45 -13.08
CA GLN A 232 23.94 0.49 -12.29
C GLN A 232 24.66 1.18 -11.13
N ALA A 233 25.38 2.27 -11.41
CA ALA A 233 26.06 3.05 -10.38
C ALA A 233 25.07 3.60 -9.35
N SER A 234 23.92 4.10 -9.78
CA SER A 234 22.88 4.62 -8.88
C SER A 234 22.34 3.54 -7.93
N ALA A 235 22.12 2.32 -8.43
CA ALA A 235 21.68 1.19 -7.61
C ALA A 235 22.72 0.83 -6.56
N LEU A 236 23.99 0.68 -6.97
CA LEU A 236 25.08 0.33 -6.05
C LEU A 236 25.30 1.42 -4.98
N ARG A 237 25.18 2.70 -5.33
CA ARG A 237 25.24 3.78 -4.33
C ARG A 237 24.13 3.66 -3.29
N TRP A 238 22.89 3.31 -3.70
CA TRP A 238 21.81 3.10 -2.73
C TRP A 238 22.06 1.89 -1.83
N MET A 239 22.60 0.80 -2.39
CA MET A 239 22.98 -0.39 -1.63
C MET A 239 24.06 -0.09 -0.58
N LEU A 240 25.10 0.66 -0.96
CA LEU A 240 26.19 1.06 -0.07
C LEU A 240 25.77 2.08 1.00
N ARG A 241 24.68 2.80 0.78
CA ARG A 241 24.01 3.65 1.80
C ARG A 241 23.14 2.85 2.77
N GLY A 242 23.11 1.52 2.64
CA GLY A 242 22.36 0.62 3.51
C GLY A 242 20.91 0.38 3.10
N LEU A 243 20.47 0.85 1.92
CA LEU A 243 19.18 0.44 1.38
C LEU A 243 19.29 -1.02 0.89
N SER A 244 18.35 -1.87 1.28
CA SER A 244 18.33 -3.27 0.84
C SER A 244 18.34 -3.40 -0.69
N THR A 245 18.91 -4.51 -1.17
CA THR A 245 19.20 -4.74 -2.59
C THR A 245 17.95 -4.57 -3.46
N ASP A 246 16.83 -5.17 -3.06
CA ASP A 246 15.54 -5.07 -3.76
C ASP A 246 15.01 -3.63 -3.79
N LEU A 247 15.05 -2.94 -2.64
CA LEU A 247 14.57 -1.56 -2.53
C LEU A 247 15.47 -0.57 -3.29
N ALA A 248 16.77 -0.81 -3.36
CA ALA A 248 17.72 0.00 -4.14
C ALA A 248 17.44 -0.08 -5.64
N ILE A 249 17.14 -1.28 -6.16
CA ILE A 249 16.71 -1.46 -7.55
C ILE A 249 15.39 -0.74 -7.78
N LYS A 250 14.39 -0.93 -6.89
CA LYS A 250 13.08 -0.29 -6.98
C LYS A 250 13.19 1.24 -6.95
N LYS A 251 14.06 1.78 -6.10
CA LYS A 251 14.36 3.21 -6.02
C LYS A 251 14.83 3.78 -7.36
N VAL A 252 15.77 3.12 -8.02
CA VAL A 252 16.27 3.56 -9.33
C VAL A 252 15.17 3.48 -10.40
N LYS A 253 14.34 2.42 -10.40
CA LYS A 253 13.18 2.31 -11.30
C LYS A 253 12.19 3.47 -11.12
N VAL A 254 11.90 3.86 -9.88
CA VAL A 254 11.05 5.02 -9.55
C VAL A 254 11.66 6.33 -10.06
N ASP A 255 12.96 6.55 -9.85
CA ASP A 255 13.63 7.76 -10.34
C ASP A 255 13.63 7.85 -11.88
N ILE A 256 13.77 6.72 -12.58
CA ILE A 256 13.62 6.64 -14.04
C ILE A 256 12.21 7.07 -14.46
N GLU A 257 11.17 6.55 -13.80
CA GLU A 257 9.78 6.90 -14.10
C GLU A 257 9.52 8.39 -13.92
N LEU A 258 10.01 8.98 -12.81
CA LEU A 258 9.90 10.41 -12.55
C LEU A 258 10.62 11.25 -13.60
N SER A 259 11.80 10.82 -14.05
CA SER A 259 12.55 11.53 -15.09
C SER A 259 11.83 11.53 -16.45
N LYS A 260 11.13 10.43 -16.80
CA LYS A 260 10.36 10.33 -18.04
C LYS A 260 9.12 11.23 -18.02
N LYS A 261 8.46 11.39 -16.88
CA LYS A 261 7.29 12.28 -16.72
C LYS A 261 7.65 13.75 -16.80
N ARG A 262 8.87 14.15 -16.41
CA ARG A 262 9.34 15.55 -16.49
C ARG A 262 9.75 15.99 -17.90
N LYS A 263 9.92 15.05 -18.84
CA LYS A 263 10.30 15.32 -20.24
C LYS A 263 9.09 15.33 -21.19
N LYS A 264 7.88 15.08 -20.67
CA LYS A 264 6.61 15.19 -21.38
C LYS A 264 5.88 16.43 -20.89
#